data_AF-A0AAD9E995-F1
#
_entry.id   AF-A0AAD9E995-F1
#
_cell.length_a   1.000
_cell.length_b   1.000
_cell.length_c   1.000
_cell.angle_alpha   90.00
_cell.angle_beta   90.00
_cell.angle_gamma   90.00
#
_symmetry.space_group_name_H-M   'P 1'
#
loop_
_entity.id
_entity.type
_entity.pdbx_description
1 polymer ?
#
loop_
_entity_poly.entity_id
_entity_poly.type
_entity_poly.pdbx_seq_one_letter_code
_entity_poly.pdbx_strand_id
1 'polypeptide(L)'
;MSTEEEQTNINVIAEYFAEYWGKGNADIVDKLCVDNFVINYPMHGPRHGKEAAKKMLREFKEAFPDISFHAYQHPLIASGPYVVGRWIGGGTHNGVAFHDLAVGALDQPNTGKKMYFSGTTIFTLENGKIVDETGEEGALTALQQLGLVQGPNSGKEIKYLHEASTPPMSVVDFAPLHSPCLCNHTTPASIMAFTTDKTRWQALCNRTPAAHASFIYGVLTTRIFCRPTCPARLARRANVVFFDAAEDAARAGFRACKRCKPDSATPERPNQEVVQRACAIIRDHNGEVTPTEAAKLVGLSYRYFHGIFKEVTGVTPAHFARQCREAQLGDAVGSASSNTPRTATSRDTAAMPNTSIELCTNNSLNLAEGGYRESSSENPELEKELDLIWREMCQDDGHALWDQVDETLHGEVPWNLSLSGVYQVNDVDVIDSEWII
;
A
#
# COMPACT_ATOMS: atom_id res chain seq x y z
N MET A 1 0.29 16.04 10.52
CA MET A 1 -0.84 16.83 9.97
C MET A 1 -0.47 17.18 8.56
N SER A 2 -1.44 17.32 7.65
CA SER A 2 -1.14 17.81 6.30
C SER A 2 -0.57 19.23 6.34
N THR A 3 0.27 19.57 5.37
CA THR A 3 0.71 20.95 5.13
C THR A 3 -0.41 21.79 4.51
N GLU A 4 -0.24 23.11 4.49
CA GLU A 4 -1.17 24.03 3.81
C GLU A 4 -1.20 23.77 2.29
N GLU A 5 -0.04 23.42 1.71
CA GLU A 5 0.10 22.98 0.32
C GLU A 5 -0.64 21.66 0.07
N GLU A 6 -0.44 20.63 0.90
CA GLU A 6 -1.14 19.35 0.80
C GLU A 6 -2.66 19.50 0.91
N GLN A 7 -3.14 20.37 1.81
CA GLN A 7 -4.57 20.67 1.93
C GLN A 7 -5.10 21.44 0.71
N THR A 8 -4.28 22.31 0.11
CA THR A 8 -4.62 23.01 -1.14
C THR A 8 -4.70 22.03 -2.30
N ASN A 9 -3.74 21.11 -2.42
CA ASN A 9 -3.70 20.06 -3.44
C ASN A 9 -4.90 19.10 -3.30
N ILE A 10 -5.28 18.70 -2.08
CA ILE A 10 -6.52 17.95 -1.81
C ILE A 10 -7.76 18.71 -2.32
N ASN A 11 -7.84 20.03 -2.10
CA ASN A 11 -8.98 20.83 -2.54
C ASN A 11 -9.05 20.94 -4.08
N VAL A 12 -7.90 21.12 -4.75
CA VAL A 12 -7.81 21.13 -6.22
C VAL A 12 -8.27 19.81 -6.82
N ILE A 13 -7.79 18.68 -6.30
CA ILE A 13 -8.21 17.35 -6.79
C ILE A 13 -9.67 17.04 -6.45
N ALA A 14 -10.18 17.49 -5.30
CA ALA A 14 -11.60 17.34 -4.95
C ALA A 14 -12.52 18.10 -5.92
N GLU A 15 -12.16 19.31 -6.33
CA GLU A 15 -12.90 20.05 -7.37
C GLU A 15 -12.76 19.38 -8.73
N TYR A 16 -11.54 19.06 -9.15
CA TYR A 16 -11.26 18.40 -10.43
C TYR A 16 -12.07 17.12 -10.61
N PHE A 17 -12.02 16.23 -9.62
CA PHE A 17 -12.69 14.94 -9.67
C PHE A 17 -14.22 15.09 -9.68
N ALA A 18 -14.77 16.04 -8.91
CA ALA A 18 -16.22 16.28 -8.87
C ALA A 18 -16.76 16.88 -10.19
N GLU A 19 -15.99 17.75 -10.84
CA GLU A 19 -16.36 18.38 -12.11
C GLU A 19 -16.12 17.45 -13.31
N TYR A 20 -14.86 17.04 -13.54
CA TYR A 20 -14.44 16.29 -14.72
C TYR A 20 -15.06 14.88 -14.71
N TRP A 21 -14.71 14.05 -13.72
CA TRP A 21 -15.14 12.66 -13.63
C TRP A 21 -16.55 12.46 -13.05
N GLY A 22 -16.96 13.34 -12.12
CA GLY A 22 -18.28 13.30 -11.51
C GLY A 22 -19.39 13.77 -12.46
N LYS A 23 -19.33 15.04 -12.88
CA LYS A 23 -20.37 15.67 -13.72
C LYS A 23 -20.16 15.43 -15.21
N GLY A 24 -18.92 15.39 -15.69
CA GLY A 24 -18.59 15.43 -17.12
C GLY A 24 -18.23 16.84 -17.62
N ASN A 25 -17.87 17.75 -16.71
CA ASN A 25 -17.46 19.11 -17.05
C ASN A 25 -16.02 19.11 -17.59
N ALA A 26 -15.88 18.99 -18.91
CA ALA A 26 -14.59 18.93 -19.57
C ALA A 26 -13.76 20.23 -19.40
N ASP A 27 -14.41 21.39 -19.31
CA ASP A 27 -13.72 22.69 -19.32
C ASP A 27 -13.00 23.02 -18.00
N ILE A 28 -13.22 22.24 -16.94
CA ILE A 28 -12.50 22.39 -15.67
C ILE A 28 -10.97 22.21 -15.81
N VAL A 29 -10.51 21.48 -16.84
CA VAL A 29 -9.07 21.32 -17.13
C VAL A 29 -8.39 22.68 -17.38
N ASP A 30 -9.11 23.65 -17.96
CA ASP A 30 -8.56 24.98 -18.23
C ASP A 30 -8.26 25.72 -16.92
N LYS A 31 -9.12 25.53 -15.91
CA LYS A 31 -8.96 26.09 -14.56
C LYS A 31 -7.87 25.38 -13.77
N LEU A 32 -7.83 24.04 -13.76
CA LEU A 32 -7.07 23.27 -12.78
C LEU A 32 -5.78 22.60 -13.29
N CYS A 33 -5.61 22.42 -14.60
CA CYS A 33 -4.42 21.75 -15.16
C CYS A 33 -3.43 22.75 -15.80
N VAL A 34 -2.18 22.32 -15.96
CA VAL A 34 -1.24 22.95 -16.91
C VAL A 34 -1.58 22.56 -18.35
N ASP A 35 -1.12 23.32 -19.34
CA ASP A 35 -1.58 23.16 -20.74
C ASP A 35 -1.20 21.82 -21.36
N ASN A 36 -0.05 21.28 -20.99
CA ASN A 36 0.53 20.02 -21.47
C ASN A 36 0.41 18.87 -20.44
N PHE A 37 -0.52 18.94 -19.48
CA PHE A 37 -0.66 17.90 -18.46
C PHE A 37 -0.95 16.52 -19.09
N VAL A 38 -0.53 15.45 -18.42
CA VAL A 38 -0.79 14.07 -18.87
C VAL A 38 -1.99 13.50 -18.12
N ILE A 39 -2.84 12.77 -18.84
CA ILE A 39 -3.89 11.91 -18.28
C ILE A 39 -3.70 10.51 -18.84
N ASN A 40 -3.52 9.51 -17.98
CA ASN A 40 -3.13 8.15 -18.36
C ASN A 40 -3.90 7.09 -17.55
N TYR A 41 -4.66 6.27 -18.27
CA TYR A 41 -5.48 5.19 -17.71
C TYR A 41 -5.38 3.96 -18.63
N PRO A 42 -5.10 2.73 -18.14
CA PRO A 42 -4.86 1.54 -18.97
C PRO A 42 -5.93 1.22 -20.02
N MET A 43 -7.20 1.60 -19.81
CA MET A 43 -8.28 1.39 -20.80
C MET A 43 -8.21 2.36 -21.99
N HIS A 44 -7.60 3.53 -21.82
CA HIS A 44 -7.55 4.62 -22.81
C HIS A 44 -6.12 4.95 -23.30
N GLY A 45 -5.09 4.55 -22.55
CA GLY A 45 -3.70 4.99 -22.77
C GLY A 45 -3.48 6.48 -22.45
N PRO A 46 -2.24 6.96 -22.61
CA PRO A 46 -1.88 8.34 -22.28
C PRO A 46 -2.46 9.34 -23.29
N ARG A 47 -2.98 10.46 -22.79
CA ARG A 47 -3.36 11.65 -23.57
C ARG A 47 -2.62 12.86 -23.03
N HIS A 48 -2.20 13.74 -23.92
CA HIS A 48 -1.36 14.90 -23.59
C HIS A 48 -2.11 16.20 -23.86
N GLY A 49 -2.23 17.02 -22.82
CA GLY A 49 -2.76 18.36 -22.86
C GLY A 49 -4.30 18.47 -22.88
N LYS A 50 -4.75 19.70 -22.61
CA LYS A 50 -6.15 20.03 -22.30
C LYS A 50 -7.16 19.55 -23.34
N GLU A 51 -6.92 19.79 -24.63
CA GLU A 51 -7.89 19.39 -25.66
C GLU A 51 -7.98 17.87 -25.89
N ALA A 52 -6.90 17.13 -25.63
CA ALA A 52 -6.93 15.66 -25.70
C ALA A 52 -7.75 15.09 -24.53
N ALA A 53 -7.58 15.64 -23.32
CA ALA A 53 -8.40 15.30 -22.16
C ALA A 53 -9.88 15.68 -22.35
N LYS A 54 -10.17 16.90 -22.86
CA LYS A 54 -11.56 17.30 -23.16
C LYS A 54 -12.20 16.41 -24.23
N LYS A 55 -11.44 16.01 -25.26
CA LYS A 55 -11.91 15.09 -26.31
C LYS A 55 -12.30 13.73 -25.72
N MET A 56 -11.41 13.11 -24.92
CA MET A 56 -11.67 11.82 -24.25
C MET A 56 -13.00 11.85 -23.47
N LEU A 57 -13.16 12.83 -22.56
CA LEU A 57 -14.36 12.91 -21.72
C LEU A 57 -15.64 13.18 -22.52
N ARG A 58 -15.58 14.00 -23.58
CA ARG A 58 -16.74 14.25 -24.47
C ARG A 58 -17.18 12.97 -25.18
N GLU A 59 -16.25 12.28 -25.85
CA GLU A 59 -16.55 11.03 -26.57
C GLU A 59 -17.05 9.93 -25.61
N PHE A 60 -16.49 9.87 -24.40
CA PHE A 60 -16.92 8.91 -23.38
C PHE A 60 -18.36 9.20 -22.88
N LYS A 61 -18.72 10.48 -22.71
CA LYS A 61 -20.08 10.92 -22.38
C LYS A 61 -21.07 10.76 -23.53
N GLU A 62 -20.64 10.92 -24.77
CA GLU A 62 -21.47 10.68 -25.96
C GLU A 62 -21.82 9.19 -26.15
N ALA A 63 -20.95 8.28 -25.72
CA ALA A 63 -21.19 6.84 -25.70
C ALA A 63 -21.93 6.35 -24.44
N PHE A 64 -21.61 6.91 -23.27
CA PHE A 64 -22.20 6.55 -21.97
C PHE A 64 -22.78 7.81 -21.27
N PRO A 65 -23.99 8.28 -21.63
CA PRO A 65 -24.53 9.54 -21.10
C PRO A 65 -24.74 9.57 -19.58
N ASP A 66 -24.92 8.40 -18.94
CA ASP A 66 -25.09 8.23 -17.49
C ASP A 66 -23.77 8.02 -16.74
N ILE A 67 -22.61 8.01 -17.43
CA ILE A 67 -21.33 7.67 -16.80
C ILE A 67 -20.91 8.70 -15.74
N SER A 68 -20.49 8.22 -14.58
CA SER A 68 -20.00 9.07 -13.49
C SER A 68 -19.10 8.26 -12.56
N PHE A 69 -18.06 8.92 -12.03
CA PHE A 69 -17.16 8.35 -11.04
C PHE A 69 -17.14 9.23 -9.78
N HIS A 70 -16.94 8.61 -8.61
CA HIS A 70 -16.90 9.29 -7.33
C HIS A 70 -15.90 8.64 -6.36
N ALA A 71 -15.35 9.44 -5.43
CA ALA A 71 -14.41 8.97 -4.42
C ALA A 71 -15.04 7.86 -3.54
N TYR A 72 -14.23 6.86 -3.18
CA TYR A 72 -14.71 5.59 -2.63
C TYR A 72 -13.90 5.13 -1.41
N GLN A 73 -14.64 4.78 -0.33
CA GLN A 73 -14.16 4.31 0.99
C GLN A 73 -13.27 5.27 1.80
N HIS A 74 -12.40 6.05 1.17
CA HIS A 74 -11.36 6.86 1.81
C HIS A 74 -11.42 8.34 1.36
N PRO A 75 -10.94 9.29 2.19
CA PRO A 75 -10.63 10.63 1.71
C PRO A 75 -9.45 10.60 0.72
N LEU A 76 -9.24 11.70 0.00
CA LEU A 76 -7.98 11.94 -0.70
C LEU A 76 -6.82 12.01 0.31
N ILE A 77 -5.68 11.43 -0.05
CA ILE A 77 -4.46 11.41 0.78
C ILE A 77 -3.39 12.18 0.01
N ALA A 78 -2.79 13.20 0.64
CA ALA A 78 -1.69 13.96 0.06
C ALA A 78 -0.36 13.69 0.75
N SER A 79 0.74 13.88 0.01
CA SER A 79 2.12 13.85 0.50
C SER A 79 2.98 14.70 -0.44
N GLY A 80 3.27 15.94 -0.06
CA GLY A 80 3.89 16.94 -0.92
C GLY A 80 3.09 17.21 -2.21
N PRO A 81 3.68 17.07 -3.41
CA PRO A 81 3.00 17.33 -4.69
C PRO A 81 2.00 16.24 -5.07
N TYR A 82 2.02 15.08 -4.42
CA TYR A 82 1.19 13.94 -4.78
C TYR A 82 -0.13 13.92 -4.01
N VAL A 83 -1.22 13.63 -4.71
CA VAL A 83 -2.54 13.35 -4.12
C VAL A 83 -3.05 12.01 -4.66
N VAL A 84 -3.47 11.12 -3.79
CA VAL A 84 -3.97 9.78 -4.14
C VAL A 84 -5.45 9.68 -3.80
N GLY A 85 -6.25 9.23 -4.76
CA GLY A 85 -7.70 9.03 -4.61
C GLY A 85 -8.15 7.67 -5.11
N ARG A 86 -8.82 6.89 -4.25
CA ARG A 86 -9.57 5.70 -4.68
C ARG A 86 -10.98 6.09 -5.08
N TRP A 87 -11.47 5.56 -6.20
CA TRP A 87 -12.78 5.89 -6.75
C TRP A 87 -13.54 4.64 -7.23
N ILE A 88 -14.85 4.81 -7.44
CA ILE A 88 -15.72 3.84 -8.12
C ILE A 88 -16.65 4.59 -9.08
N GLY A 89 -17.04 3.94 -10.17
CA GLY A 89 -17.98 4.52 -11.12
C GLY A 89 -18.34 3.56 -12.23
N GLY A 90 -18.97 4.10 -13.27
CA GLY A 90 -19.48 3.33 -14.40
C GLY A 90 -20.73 3.94 -15.02
N GLY A 91 -21.31 3.22 -15.97
CA GLY A 91 -22.46 3.66 -16.76
C GLY A 91 -22.98 2.58 -17.72
N THR A 92 -23.91 2.98 -18.57
CA THR A 92 -24.62 2.17 -19.55
C THR A 92 -24.34 2.69 -20.96
N HIS A 93 -23.93 1.81 -21.87
CA HIS A 93 -23.66 2.14 -23.26
C HIS A 93 -24.97 2.31 -24.05
N ASN A 94 -25.58 3.49 -23.86
CA ASN A 94 -26.84 3.93 -24.46
C ASN A 94 -26.65 4.94 -25.62
N GLY A 95 -25.41 5.39 -25.85
CA GLY A 95 -25.06 6.47 -26.78
C GLY A 95 -24.52 6.00 -28.13
N VAL A 96 -23.60 6.77 -28.71
CA VAL A 96 -22.93 6.46 -29.98
C VAL A 96 -21.93 5.29 -29.86
N ALA A 97 -21.57 4.66 -30.98
CA ALA A 97 -20.59 3.58 -31.02
C ALA A 97 -19.19 4.03 -30.50
N PHE A 98 -18.56 3.22 -29.66
CA PHE A 98 -17.39 3.62 -28.87
C PHE A 98 -16.15 2.77 -29.18
N HIS A 99 -15.05 3.44 -29.53
CA HIS A 99 -13.82 2.80 -30.04
C HIS A 99 -12.56 3.19 -29.23
N ASP A 100 -12.71 4.02 -28.19
CA ASP A 100 -11.60 4.48 -27.34
C ASP A 100 -11.40 3.48 -26.18
N LEU A 101 -11.00 2.26 -26.52
CA LEU A 101 -10.81 1.13 -25.61
C LEU A 101 -9.55 0.34 -25.99
N ALA A 102 -8.80 -0.12 -24.99
CA ALA A 102 -7.56 -0.88 -25.20
C ALA A 102 -7.73 -2.24 -25.89
N VAL A 103 -8.92 -2.86 -25.83
CA VAL A 103 -9.24 -4.14 -26.50
C VAL A 103 -10.67 -4.14 -27.02
N GLY A 104 -10.82 -4.30 -28.34
CA GLY A 104 -12.11 -4.33 -29.02
C GLY A 104 -12.81 -2.97 -29.04
N ALA A 105 -14.06 -2.95 -29.50
CA ALA A 105 -14.89 -1.76 -29.59
C ALA A 105 -16.37 -2.10 -29.39
N LEU A 106 -17.18 -1.08 -29.16
CA LEU A 106 -18.64 -1.15 -29.16
C LEU A 106 -19.15 -0.57 -30.48
N ASP A 107 -18.92 -1.31 -31.57
CA ASP A 107 -19.13 -0.90 -32.98
C ASP A 107 -20.58 -0.50 -33.33
N GLN A 108 -21.53 -0.72 -32.41
CA GLN A 108 -22.94 -0.39 -32.58
C GLN A 108 -23.38 0.59 -31.48
N PRO A 109 -24.18 1.62 -31.80
CA PRO A 109 -24.74 2.51 -30.79
C PRO A 109 -25.74 1.77 -29.89
N ASN A 110 -25.94 2.29 -28.68
CA ASN A 110 -26.97 1.83 -27.73
C ASN A 110 -27.03 0.29 -27.53
N THR A 111 -25.88 -0.32 -27.21
CA THR A 111 -25.82 -1.77 -26.93
C THR A 111 -26.55 -2.19 -25.64
N GLY A 112 -26.90 -1.25 -24.76
CA GLY A 112 -27.48 -1.52 -23.43
C GLY A 112 -26.53 -2.19 -22.43
N LYS A 113 -25.31 -2.54 -22.85
CA LYS A 113 -24.24 -3.09 -22.00
C LYS A 113 -23.89 -2.09 -20.89
N LYS A 114 -23.58 -2.61 -19.71
CA LYS A 114 -23.17 -1.81 -18.54
C LYS A 114 -21.74 -2.13 -18.19
N MET A 115 -21.07 -1.19 -17.55
CA MET A 115 -19.80 -1.45 -16.87
C MET A 115 -19.71 -0.63 -15.60
N TYR A 116 -19.24 -1.26 -14.52
CA TYR A 116 -18.95 -0.59 -13.27
C TYR A 116 -17.66 -1.14 -12.65
N PHE A 117 -16.76 -0.24 -12.28
CA PHE A 117 -15.41 -0.58 -11.88
C PHE A 117 -14.85 0.45 -10.91
N SER A 118 -13.70 0.14 -10.31
CA SER A 118 -12.98 1.01 -9.37
C SER A 118 -11.53 1.12 -9.78
N GLY A 119 -10.93 2.27 -9.47
CA GLY A 119 -9.49 2.48 -9.60
C GLY A 119 -8.91 3.28 -8.45
N THR A 120 -7.60 3.51 -8.55
CA THR A 120 -6.83 4.41 -7.70
C THR A 120 -6.04 5.33 -8.61
N THR A 121 -6.22 6.63 -8.49
CA THR A 121 -5.50 7.63 -9.27
C THR A 121 -4.48 8.35 -8.39
N ILE A 122 -3.27 8.51 -8.91
CA ILE A 122 -2.23 9.37 -8.38
C ILE A 122 -2.22 10.63 -9.25
N PHE A 123 -2.43 11.77 -8.62
CA PHE A 123 -2.30 13.09 -9.22
C PHE A 123 -1.00 13.71 -8.76
N THR A 124 -0.25 14.31 -9.68
CA THR A 124 0.91 15.16 -9.35
C THR A 124 0.55 16.61 -9.62
N LEU A 125 0.83 17.49 -8.66
CA LEU A 125 0.55 18.92 -8.76
C LEU A 125 1.81 19.77 -8.57
N GLU A 126 1.89 20.86 -9.32
CA GLU A 126 2.89 21.91 -9.16
C GLU A 126 2.17 23.25 -9.06
N ASN A 127 2.53 24.10 -8.08
CA ASN A 127 1.97 25.44 -7.91
C ASN A 127 0.41 25.48 -7.88
N GLY A 128 -0.23 24.43 -7.33
CA GLY A 128 -1.69 24.29 -7.29
C GLY A 128 -2.34 23.92 -8.64
N LYS A 129 -1.57 23.44 -9.62
CA LYS A 129 -2.04 22.96 -10.92
C LYS A 129 -1.70 21.48 -11.12
N ILE A 130 -2.60 20.72 -11.71
CA ILE A 130 -2.36 19.32 -12.09
C ILE A 130 -1.37 19.27 -13.27
N VAL A 131 -0.31 18.48 -13.13
CA VAL A 131 0.70 18.20 -14.17
C VAL A 131 0.64 16.77 -14.68
N ASP A 132 0.26 15.81 -13.83
CA ASP A 132 0.04 14.41 -14.19
C ASP A 132 -1.20 13.86 -13.47
N GLU A 133 -1.95 13.03 -14.18
CA GLU A 133 -3.00 12.16 -13.67
C GLU A 133 -2.77 10.73 -14.19
N THR A 134 -2.18 9.86 -13.37
CA THR A 134 -1.96 8.45 -13.70
C THR A 134 -2.84 7.56 -12.81
N GLY A 135 -3.73 6.78 -13.43
CA GLY A 135 -4.72 5.96 -12.73
C GLY A 135 -4.67 4.47 -13.06
N GLU A 136 -4.65 3.65 -12.01
CA GLU A 136 -4.74 2.19 -12.11
C GLU A 136 -6.17 1.74 -11.82
N GLU A 137 -6.79 1.04 -12.78
CA GLU A 137 -8.23 0.80 -12.82
C GLU A 137 -8.59 -0.65 -13.12
N GLY A 138 -9.84 -1.02 -12.81
CA GLY A 138 -10.41 -2.31 -13.17
C GLY A 138 -10.71 -2.50 -14.67
N ALA A 139 -9.79 -2.13 -15.58
CA ALA A 139 -10.01 -2.16 -17.04
C ALA A 139 -10.47 -3.54 -17.54
N LEU A 140 -9.80 -4.63 -17.12
CA LEU A 140 -10.23 -6.01 -17.42
C LEU A 140 -11.66 -6.30 -16.93
N THR A 141 -12.03 -5.78 -15.75
CA THR A 141 -13.38 -5.91 -15.19
C THR A 141 -14.41 -5.10 -15.98
N ALA A 142 -14.05 -3.93 -16.50
CA ALA A 142 -14.91 -3.14 -17.40
C ALA A 142 -15.10 -3.87 -18.74
N LEU A 143 -14.01 -4.27 -19.39
CA LEU A 143 -14.01 -4.98 -20.68
C LEU A 143 -14.75 -6.33 -20.63
N GLN A 144 -14.73 -7.04 -19.48
CA GLN A 144 -15.55 -8.23 -19.26
C GLN A 144 -17.05 -7.93 -19.16
N GLN A 145 -17.45 -6.86 -18.47
CA GLN A 145 -18.85 -6.43 -18.40
C GLN A 145 -19.37 -5.91 -19.75
N LEU A 146 -18.49 -5.28 -20.54
CA LEU A 146 -18.73 -4.94 -21.94
C LEU A 146 -18.69 -6.16 -22.89
N GLY A 147 -18.34 -7.35 -22.42
CA GLY A 147 -18.26 -8.57 -23.24
C GLY A 147 -17.23 -8.49 -24.38
N LEU A 148 -16.16 -7.71 -24.19
CA LEU A 148 -15.04 -7.56 -25.13
C LEU A 148 -13.86 -8.46 -24.78
N VAL A 149 -13.73 -8.83 -23.50
CA VAL A 149 -12.83 -9.88 -23.01
C VAL A 149 -13.66 -10.98 -22.35
N GLN A 150 -13.25 -12.23 -22.51
CA GLN A 150 -13.98 -13.37 -21.92
C GLN A 150 -14.00 -13.29 -20.39
N GLY A 151 -15.13 -13.67 -19.80
CA GLY A 151 -15.30 -13.77 -18.35
C GLY A 151 -14.48 -14.90 -17.72
N PRO A 152 -14.44 -15.00 -16.38
CA PRO A 152 -13.82 -16.14 -15.69
C PRO A 152 -14.54 -17.45 -16.00
N ASN A 153 -13.86 -18.58 -15.72
CA ASN A 153 -14.42 -19.92 -15.82
C ASN A 153 -15.81 -20.03 -15.16
N SER A 154 -16.73 -20.74 -15.81
CA SER A 154 -18.19 -20.73 -15.61
C SER A 154 -18.73 -21.17 -14.23
N GLY A 155 -17.86 -21.45 -13.25
CA GLY A 155 -18.21 -21.83 -11.89
C GLY A 155 -18.04 -20.74 -10.82
N LYS A 156 -17.61 -19.52 -11.17
CA LYS A 156 -17.27 -18.47 -10.18
C LYS A 156 -17.96 -17.13 -10.46
N GLU A 157 -19.05 -16.89 -9.75
CA GLU A 157 -19.74 -15.59 -9.70
C GLU A 157 -18.79 -14.49 -9.19
N ILE A 158 -18.51 -13.48 -10.03
CA ILE A 158 -17.90 -12.22 -9.59
C ILE A 158 -19.03 -11.28 -9.19
N LYS A 159 -18.99 -10.77 -7.96
CA LYS A 159 -19.88 -9.69 -7.49
C LYS A 159 -19.13 -8.37 -7.57
N TYR A 160 -19.64 -7.43 -8.35
CA TYR A 160 -18.99 -6.15 -8.59
C TYR A 160 -19.32 -5.17 -7.46
N LEU A 161 -18.35 -4.34 -7.07
CA LEU A 161 -18.43 -3.51 -5.84
C LEU A 161 -19.57 -2.47 -5.84
N HIS A 162 -20.13 -2.14 -7.01
CA HIS A 162 -21.22 -1.19 -7.18
C HIS A 162 -22.60 -1.75 -6.77
N GLU A 163 -22.79 -3.08 -6.77
CA GLU A 163 -24.06 -3.74 -6.46
C GLU A 163 -24.41 -3.65 -4.96
N ALA A 164 -23.42 -3.35 -4.12
CA ALA A 164 -23.57 -3.17 -2.68
C ALA A 164 -24.13 -1.76 -2.38
N SER A 165 -25.46 -1.64 -2.35
CA SER A 165 -26.24 -0.41 -2.17
C SER A 165 -25.69 0.56 -1.12
N THR A 166 -24.84 1.49 -1.57
CA THR A 166 -24.22 2.54 -0.74
C THR A 166 -24.37 3.85 -1.50
N PRO A 167 -25.07 4.86 -0.96
CA PRO A 167 -25.26 6.12 -1.68
C PRO A 167 -23.93 6.89 -1.80
N PRO A 168 -23.72 7.65 -2.89
CA PRO A 168 -22.55 8.51 -3.01
C PRO A 168 -22.55 9.56 -1.89
N MET A 169 -21.40 9.82 -1.27
CA MET A 169 -21.28 10.88 -0.28
C MET A 169 -21.22 12.23 -0.99
N SER A 170 -22.23 13.08 -0.77
CA SER A 170 -22.25 14.46 -1.26
C SER A 170 -21.16 15.31 -0.60
N VAL A 171 -20.42 16.07 -1.40
CA VAL A 171 -19.37 16.98 -0.92
C VAL A 171 -20.00 18.29 -0.42
N VAL A 172 -20.11 18.44 0.91
CA VAL A 172 -20.47 19.70 1.59
C VAL A 172 -19.90 19.75 3.02
N ASP A 173 -19.71 20.97 3.51
CA ASP A 173 -19.57 21.39 4.91
C ASP A 173 -18.33 20.92 5.72
N PHE A 174 -17.17 21.47 5.35
CA PHE A 174 -16.12 21.79 6.34
C PHE A 174 -16.35 23.21 6.90
N ALA A 175 -16.45 23.33 8.23
CA ALA A 175 -16.42 24.61 8.95
C ALA A 175 -15.59 24.47 10.24
N PRO A 176 -14.64 25.40 10.54
CA PRO A 176 -13.71 25.25 11.66
C PRO A 176 -14.25 25.83 12.97
N LEU A 177 -13.80 25.27 14.11
CA LEU A 177 -13.89 25.90 15.42
C LEU A 177 -12.54 25.78 16.15
N HIS A 178 -12.17 26.83 16.87
CA HIS A 178 -10.82 27.04 17.41
C HIS A 178 -10.60 26.45 18.82
N SER A 179 -9.32 26.14 19.08
CA SER A 179 -8.63 25.95 20.37
C SER A 179 -8.81 27.10 21.39
N PRO A 180 -8.28 27.00 22.65
CA PRO A 180 -7.79 25.83 23.40
C PRO A 180 -8.22 25.80 24.90
N CYS A 181 -7.87 24.73 25.65
CA CYS A 181 -7.06 24.82 26.90
C CYS A 181 -6.72 23.43 27.50
N LEU A 182 -5.78 23.38 28.46
CA LEU A 182 -5.20 22.15 29.02
C LEU A 182 -5.61 21.90 30.49
N CYS A 183 -5.81 20.63 30.87
CA CYS A 183 -5.03 20.00 31.96
C CYS A 183 -5.18 18.45 32.03
N ASN A 184 -4.03 17.78 31.86
CA ASN A 184 -3.59 16.45 32.30
C ASN A 184 -4.53 15.27 32.70
N HIS A 185 -4.12 14.11 32.16
CA HIS A 185 -4.24 12.72 32.64
C HIS A 185 -5.52 11.92 32.31
N THR A 186 -5.30 10.72 31.73
CA THR A 186 -6.28 9.76 31.21
C THR A 186 -7.13 10.28 30.04
N THR A 187 -6.60 10.15 28.81
CA THR A 187 -7.13 10.77 27.58
C THR A 187 -8.56 10.32 27.21
N PRO A 188 -9.59 11.19 27.28
CA PRO A 188 -10.97 10.82 26.95
C PRO A 188 -11.23 10.53 25.46
N ALA A 189 -10.32 10.98 24.57
CA ALA A 189 -10.47 10.91 23.12
C ALA A 189 -10.62 9.47 22.57
N SER A 190 -10.07 8.46 23.25
CA SER A 190 -10.19 7.05 22.81
C SER A 190 -11.63 6.52 22.92
N ILE A 191 -12.47 7.10 23.79
CA ILE A 191 -13.89 6.76 23.88
C ILE A 191 -14.69 7.56 22.84
N MET A 192 -14.39 8.86 22.70
CA MET A 192 -15.14 9.78 21.84
C MET A 192 -15.00 9.55 20.33
N ALA A 193 -13.94 8.87 19.88
CA ALA A 193 -13.75 8.56 18.45
C ALA A 193 -14.71 7.49 17.89
N PHE A 194 -15.28 6.63 18.74
CA PHE A 194 -16.04 5.45 18.31
C PHE A 194 -17.49 5.49 18.80
N THR A 195 -18.13 6.65 18.64
CA THR A 195 -19.52 6.93 19.06
C THR A 195 -20.59 6.45 18.05
N THR A 196 -20.22 6.00 16.85
CA THR A 196 -21.18 5.61 15.81
C THR A 196 -20.93 4.22 15.25
N ASP A 197 -21.98 3.55 14.79
CA ASP A 197 -21.90 2.25 14.08
C ASP A 197 -20.99 2.31 12.83
N LYS A 198 -20.86 3.48 12.19
CA LYS A 198 -19.96 3.70 11.04
C LYS A 198 -18.49 3.70 11.49
N THR A 199 -18.13 4.49 12.50
CA THR A 199 -16.74 4.56 13.00
C THR A 199 -16.33 3.27 13.72
N ARG A 200 -17.26 2.61 14.42
CA ARG A 200 -17.05 1.26 14.99
C ARG A 200 -16.81 0.21 13.91
N TRP A 201 -17.57 0.22 12.82
CA TRP A 201 -17.34 -0.70 11.69
C TRP A 201 -16.01 -0.45 10.98
N GLN A 202 -15.66 0.81 10.70
CA GLN A 202 -14.36 1.15 10.09
C GLN A 202 -13.19 0.71 10.98
N ALA A 203 -13.26 0.97 12.30
CA ALA A 203 -12.24 0.53 13.25
C ALA A 203 -12.14 -1.00 13.37
N LEU A 204 -13.27 -1.71 13.20
CA LEU A 204 -13.32 -3.17 13.19
C LEU A 204 -12.75 -3.77 11.89
N CYS A 205 -12.99 -3.16 10.73
CA CYS A 205 -12.33 -3.55 9.48
C CYS A 205 -10.82 -3.33 9.55
N ASN A 206 -10.41 -2.13 9.95
CA ASN A 206 -9.01 -1.68 9.95
C ASN A 206 -8.21 -2.17 11.17
N ARG A 207 -8.86 -2.88 12.10
CA ARG A 207 -8.29 -3.38 13.38
C ARG A 207 -7.57 -2.31 14.20
N THR A 208 -8.07 -1.08 14.14
CA THR A 208 -7.44 0.11 14.70
C THR A 208 -7.06 -0.08 16.19
N PRO A 209 -5.77 0.00 16.57
CA PRO A 209 -5.33 -0.27 17.94
C PRO A 209 -6.00 0.64 18.99
N ALA A 210 -6.31 1.89 18.63
CA ALA A 210 -6.98 2.85 19.50
C ALA A 210 -8.44 2.48 19.85
N ALA A 211 -9.06 1.53 19.14
CA ALA A 211 -10.41 1.05 19.39
C ALA A 211 -10.48 -0.14 20.37
N HIS A 212 -9.33 -0.72 20.75
CA HIS A 212 -9.24 -1.98 21.52
C HIS A 212 -9.99 -1.95 22.87
N ALA A 213 -10.11 -0.76 23.47
CA ALA A 213 -10.76 -0.51 24.76
C ALA A 213 -12.06 0.34 24.65
N SER A 214 -12.49 0.69 23.43
CA SER A 214 -13.53 1.70 23.20
C SER A 214 -14.93 1.13 22.94
N PHE A 215 -15.01 -0.09 22.44
CA PHE A 215 -16.26 -0.83 22.21
C PHE A 215 -15.97 -2.33 22.03
N ILE A 216 -17.03 -3.13 22.06
CA ILE A 216 -17.06 -4.57 21.77
C ILE A 216 -17.97 -4.82 20.56
N TYR A 217 -17.73 -5.88 19.78
CA TYR A 217 -18.66 -6.30 18.73
C TYR A 217 -19.14 -7.74 18.92
N GLY A 218 -20.42 -7.98 18.68
CA GLY A 218 -21.06 -9.29 18.66
C GLY A 218 -21.36 -9.75 17.23
N VAL A 219 -21.27 -11.06 16.99
CA VAL A 219 -21.67 -11.70 15.73
C VAL A 219 -23.00 -12.43 15.91
N LEU A 220 -24.07 -11.95 15.27
CA LEU A 220 -25.45 -12.40 15.45
C LEU A 220 -25.62 -13.91 15.23
N THR A 221 -25.01 -14.46 14.17
CA THR A 221 -25.17 -15.86 13.76
C THR A 221 -24.42 -16.87 14.64
N THR A 222 -23.43 -16.43 15.42
CA THR A 222 -22.65 -17.32 16.31
C THR A 222 -22.87 -17.03 17.80
N ARG A 223 -23.51 -15.90 18.11
CA ARG A 223 -23.61 -15.34 19.48
C ARG A 223 -22.25 -15.25 20.18
N ILE A 224 -21.19 -14.90 19.46
CA ILE A 224 -19.85 -14.65 20.01
C ILE A 224 -19.56 -13.16 20.00
N PHE A 225 -18.96 -12.62 21.06
CA PHE A 225 -18.46 -11.24 21.11
C PHE A 225 -16.93 -11.13 21.23
N CYS A 226 -16.37 -10.06 20.67
CA CYS A 226 -14.94 -9.88 20.38
C CYS A 226 -14.49 -8.43 20.63
N ARG A 227 -13.19 -8.25 20.94
CA ARG A 227 -12.52 -6.92 20.84
C ARG A 227 -12.31 -6.52 19.37
N PRO A 228 -12.31 -5.23 19.00
CA PRO A 228 -12.19 -4.79 17.60
C PRO A 228 -10.92 -5.27 16.91
N THR A 229 -9.80 -5.35 17.63
CA THR A 229 -8.51 -5.84 17.11
C THR A 229 -8.40 -7.37 17.04
N CYS A 230 -9.47 -8.13 17.31
CA CYS A 230 -9.42 -9.60 17.35
C CYS A 230 -9.12 -10.21 15.96
N PRO A 231 -8.05 -11.02 15.79
CA PRO A 231 -7.69 -11.60 14.49
C PRO A 231 -8.61 -12.73 13.98
N ALA A 232 -9.80 -12.89 14.58
CA ALA A 232 -10.86 -13.75 14.04
C ALA A 232 -11.40 -13.18 12.71
N ARG A 233 -11.75 -14.07 11.77
CA ARG A 233 -12.34 -13.68 10.48
C ARG A 233 -13.57 -12.81 10.70
N LEU A 234 -13.61 -11.65 10.05
CA LEU A 234 -14.71 -10.71 10.16
C LEU A 234 -15.99 -11.29 9.53
N ALA A 235 -17.12 -11.18 10.24
CA ALA A 235 -18.42 -11.56 9.72
C ALA A 235 -18.97 -10.49 8.75
N ARG A 236 -19.96 -10.84 7.92
CA ARG A 236 -20.67 -9.87 7.06
C ARG A 236 -21.28 -8.75 7.93
N ARG A 237 -21.26 -7.49 7.47
CA ARG A 237 -21.75 -6.31 8.21
C ARG A 237 -23.14 -6.49 8.85
N ALA A 238 -24.07 -7.11 8.11
CA ALA A 238 -25.44 -7.39 8.56
C ALA A 238 -25.51 -8.35 9.77
N ASN A 239 -24.48 -9.16 9.98
CA ASN A 239 -24.36 -10.10 11.10
C ASN A 239 -23.56 -9.52 12.28
N VAL A 240 -23.23 -8.22 12.28
CA VAL A 240 -22.42 -7.57 13.32
C VAL A 240 -23.20 -6.47 14.02
N VAL A 241 -23.19 -6.52 15.35
CA VAL A 241 -23.76 -5.54 16.29
C VAL A 241 -22.65 -5.05 17.21
N PHE A 242 -22.76 -3.82 17.72
CA PHE A 242 -21.79 -3.24 18.65
C PHE A 242 -22.38 -3.06 20.05
N PHE A 243 -21.48 -3.05 21.03
CA PHE A 243 -21.75 -2.89 22.45
C PHE A 243 -20.70 -1.96 23.05
N ASP A 244 -21.04 -1.18 24.07
CA ASP A 244 -20.09 -0.27 24.71
C ASP A 244 -19.15 -1.07 25.63
N ALA A 245 -19.72 -1.95 26.48
CA ALA A 245 -18.98 -2.83 27.38
C ALA A 245 -19.12 -4.32 27.03
N ALA A 246 -18.28 -5.17 27.64
CA ALA A 246 -18.35 -6.63 27.48
C ALA A 246 -19.59 -7.22 28.18
N GLU A 247 -19.99 -6.58 29.28
CA GLU A 247 -21.13 -6.87 30.13
C GLU A 247 -22.46 -6.67 29.36
N ASP A 248 -22.53 -5.73 28.43
CA ASP A 248 -23.69 -5.51 27.56
C ASP A 248 -23.87 -6.68 26.59
N ALA A 249 -22.78 -7.10 25.95
CA ALA A 249 -22.78 -8.26 25.06
C ALA A 249 -23.17 -9.55 25.81
N ALA A 250 -22.65 -9.73 27.03
CA ALA A 250 -23.02 -10.84 27.90
C ALA A 250 -24.53 -10.80 28.28
N ARG A 251 -25.06 -9.64 28.69
CA ARG A 251 -26.49 -9.44 28.98
C ARG A 251 -27.39 -9.68 27.75
N ALA A 252 -26.91 -9.36 26.54
CA ALA A 252 -27.58 -9.66 25.28
C ALA A 252 -27.47 -11.15 24.85
N GLY A 253 -26.89 -12.01 25.68
CA GLY A 253 -26.78 -13.45 25.44
C GLY A 253 -25.66 -13.85 24.46
N PHE A 254 -24.58 -13.09 24.38
CA PHE A 254 -23.38 -13.45 23.62
C PHE A 254 -22.30 -14.04 24.54
N ARG A 255 -21.55 -15.02 24.05
CA ARG A 255 -20.40 -15.63 24.72
C ARG A 255 -19.10 -14.92 24.32
N ALA A 256 -18.19 -14.73 25.27
CA ALA A 256 -16.88 -14.16 25.00
C ALA A 256 -16.03 -15.01 24.02
N CYS A 257 -15.28 -14.35 23.14
CA CYS A 257 -14.42 -15.00 22.16
C CYS A 257 -13.12 -15.54 22.77
N LYS A 258 -12.97 -16.86 22.77
CA LYS A 258 -11.77 -17.59 23.23
C LYS A 258 -10.44 -17.09 22.64
N ARG A 259 -10.44 -16.42 21.48
CA ARG A 259 -9.22 -15.95 20.79
C ARG A 259 -8.72 -14.56 21.22
N CYS A 260 -9.61 -13.66 21.66
CA CYS A 260 -9.21 -12.33 22.16
C CYS A 260 -9.60 -12.06 23.61
N LYS A 261 -10.26 -13.02 24.28
CA LYS A 261 -10.63 -13.01 25.70
C LYS A 261 -11.13 -11.62 26.16
N PRO A 262 -12.21 -11.10 25.54
CA PRO A 262 -12.72 -9.76 25.85
C PRO A 262 -13.16 -9.62 27.32
N ASP A 263 -13.41 -10.75 27.97
CA ASP A 263 -13.82 -11.00 29.35
C ASP A 263 -12.66 -11.15 30.36
N SER A 264 -11.40 -11.27 29.93
CA SER A 264 -10.27 -11.36 30.88
C SER A 264 -9.86 -9.98 31.40
N ALA A 265 -9.74 -9.87 32.73
CA ALA A 265 -9.48 -8.61 33.46
C ALA A 265 -8.07 -8.00 33.27
N THR A 266 -7.20 -8.60 32.45
CA THR A 266 -5.87 -8.09 32.07
C THR A 266 -5.89 -7.53 30.63
N PRO A 267 -6.07 -6.21 30.43
CA PRO A 267 -6.15 -5.56 29.11
C PRO A 267 -4.76 -5.22 28.55
N GLU A 268 -3.84 -6.18 28.55
CA GLU A 268 -2.49 -5.99 28.02
C GLU A 268 -2.47 -6.06 26.48
N ARG A 269 -1.61 -5.23 25.85
CA ARG A 269 -1.19 -5.41 24.46
C ARG A 269 0.01 -6.38 24.47
N PRO A 270 -0.15 -7.69 24.23
CA PRO A 270 0.89 -8.65 24.62
C PRO A 270 2.20 -8.44 23.87
N ASN A 271 2.14 -7.92 22.64
CA ASN A 271 3.27 -7.80 21.74
C ASN A 271 4.37 -6.85 22.26
N GLN A 272 4.03 -5.70 22.84
CA GLN A 272 5.04 -4.69 23.17
C GLN A 272 5.94 -5.17 24.33
N GLU A 273 5.36 -5.67 25.41
CA GLU A 273 6.14 -6.19 26.54
C GLU A 273 6.86 -7.50 26.22
N VAL A 274 6.27 -8.36 25.39
CA VAL A 274 6.91 -9.61 24.95
C VAL A 274 8.11 -9.33 24.05
N VAL A 275 8.00 -8.35 23.14
CA VAL A 275 9.14 -7.90 22.34
C VAL A 275 10.19 -7.20 23.21
N GLN A 276 9.80 -6.36 24.18
CA GLN A 276 10.75 -5.77 25.13
C GLN A 276 11.50 -6.85 25.94
N ARG A 277 10.80 -7.88 26.44
CA ARG A 277 11.42 -9.04 27.12
C ARG A 277 12.36 -9.81 26.19
N ALA A 278 12.00 -10.02 24.93
CA ALA A 278 12.88 -10.65 23.95
C ALA A 278 14.11 -9.80 23.62
N CYS A 279 13.96 -8.47 23.49
CA CYS A 279 15.07 -7.53 23.29
C CYS A 279 15.99 -7.46 24.51
N ALA A 280 15.49 -7.67 25.73
CA ALA A 280 16.31 -7.87 26.92
C ALA A 280 17.09 -9.18 26.80
N ILE A 281 16.42 -10.33 26.67
CA ILE A 281 17.06 -11.67 26.52
C ILE A 281 18.16 -11.67 25.44
N ILE A 282 17.90 -11.11 24.25
CA ILE A 282 18.89 -11.08 23.17
C ILE A 282 20.08 -10.18 23.54
N ARG A 283 19.86 -9.05 24.23
CA ARG A 283 20.94 -8.15 24.65
C ARG A 283 21.76 -8.70 25.82
N ASP A 284 21.09 -9.26 26.83
CA ASP A 284 21.71 -9.77 28.06
C ASP A 284 22.61 -11.00 27.77
N HIS A 285 22.34 -11.70 26.67
CA HIS A 285 23.18 -12.75 26.09
C HIS A 285 24.03 -12.29 24.89
N ASN A 286 24.28 -10.98 24.73
CA ASN A 286 25.09 -10.36 23.68
C ASN A 286 24.76 -10.75 22.22
N GLY A 287 23.54 -11.27 21.96
CA GLY A 287 23.13 -11.79 20.67
C GLY A 287 23.56 -13.22 20.36
N GLU A 288 24.08 -13.98 21.33
CA GLU A 288 24.38 -15.41 21.16
C GLU A 288 23.13 -16.28 21.13
N VAL A 289 22.11 -15.94 21.93
CA VAL A 289 20.79 -16.61 21.93
C VAL A 289 20.14 -16.48 20.57
N THR A 290 19.78 -17.60 19.95
CA THR A 290 19.18 -17.56 18.60
C THR A 290 17.79 -16.93 18.64
N PRO A 291 17.34 -16.29 17.54
CA PRO A 291 15.96 -15.84 17.37
C PRO A 291 14.88 -16.88 17.68
N THR A 292 15.18 -18.16 17.47
CA THR A 292 14.26 -19.28 17.75
C THR A 292 14.20 -19.61 19.25
N GLU A 293 15.28 -19.43 19.99
CA GLU A 293 15.32 -19.60 21.44
C GLU A 293 14.73 -18.38 22.16
N ALA A 294 15.02 -17.16 21.70
CA ALA A 294 14.37 -15.95 22.18
C ALA A 294 12.83 -16.06 22.05
N ALA A 295 12.33 -16.56 20.90
CA ALA A 295 10.91 -16.83 20.69
C ALA A 295 10.34 -17.83 21.72
N LYS A 296 11.03 -18.95 21.96
CA LYS A 296 10.62 -19.97 22.96
C LYS A 296 10.59 -19.40 24.37
N LEU A 297 11.61 -18.64 24.77
CA LEU A 297 11.74 -18.05 26.12
C LEU A 297 10.62 -17.05 26.43
N VAL A 298 10.09 -16.36 25.41
CA VAL A 298 8.90 -15.50 25.55
C VAL A 298 7.57 -16.18 25.19
N GLY A 299 7.57 -17.51 25.05
CA GLY A 299 6.36 -18.32 24.88
C GLY A 299 5.70 -18.26 23.50
N LEU A 300 6.42 -17.84 22.45
CA LEU A 300 5.88 -17.64 21.10
C LEU A 300 6.45 -18.61 20.06
N SER A 301 5.63 -18.94 19.05
CA SER A 301 6.13 -19.58 17.82
C SER A 301 6.98 -18.60 17.01
N TYR A 302 8.09 -19.07 16.43
CA TYR A 302 9.03 -18.23 15.67
C TYR A 302 8.37 -17.37 14.57
N ARG A 303 7.44 -17.94 13.78
CA ARG A 303 6.72 -17.19 12.72
C ARG A 303 5.93 -16.00 13.27
N TYR A 304 5.29 -16.15 14.42
CA TYR A 304 4.54 -15.07 15.07
C TYR A 304 5.48 -14.05 15.72
N PHE A 305 6.50 -14.53 16.43
CA PHE A 305 7.56 -13.71 17.02
C PHE A 305 8.25 -12.80 15.99
N HIS A 306 8.68 -13.36 14.85
CA HIS A 306 9.32 -12.61 13.78
C HIS A 306 8.46 -11.44 13.27
N GLY A 307 7.16 -11.67 13.06
CA GLY A 307 6.22 -10.64 12.63
C GLY A 307 6.09 -9.51 13.65
N ILE A 308 5.75 -9.82 14.89
CA ILE A 308 5.54 -8.79 15.92
C ILE A 308 6.83 -8.06 16.31
N PHE A 309 7.99 -8.72 16.21
CA PHE A 309 9.28 -8.11 16.50
C PHE A 309 9.67 -7.10 15.42
N LYS A 310 9.46 -7.41 14.13
CA LYS A 310 9.65 -6.44 13.04
C LYS A 310 8.65 -5.29 13.14
N GLU A 311 7.39 -5.56 13.49
CA GLU A 311 6.36 -4.54 13.73
C GLU A 311 6.72 -3.57 14.87
N VAL A 312 7.28 -4.06 15.97
CA VAL A 312 7.56 -3.26 17.18
C VAL A 312 8.97 -2.63 17.20
N THR A 313 9.97 -3.21 16.51
CA THR A 313 11.37 -2.73 16.53
C THR A 313 11.87 -2.15 15.20
N GLY A 314 11.14 -2.34 14.09
CA GLY A 314 11.58 -1.98 12.74
C GLY A 314 12.58 -2.95 12.10
N VAL A 315 13.26 -3.80 12.89
CA VAL A 315 14.29 -4.75 12.43
C VAL A 315 13.87 -6.21 12.67
N THR A 316 14.53 -7.16 11.99
CA THR A 316 14.29 -8.59 12.28
C THR A 316 15.02 -9.01 13.57
N PRO A 317 14.54 -10.03 14.30
CA PRO A 317 15.25 -10.57 15.45
C PRO A 317 16.70 -11.00 15.16
N ALA A 318 16.96 -11.52 13.95
CA ALA A 318 18.29 -11.92 13.51
C ALA A 318 19.22 -10.71 13.30
N HIS A 319 18.70 -9.61 12.75
CA HIS A 319 19.43 -8.36 12.61
C HIS A 319 19.76 -7.74 13.97
N PHE A 320 18.78 -7.71 14.89
CA PHE A 320 18.99 -7.21 16.25
C PHE A 320 20.05 -8.03 17.02
N ALA A 321 19.98 -9.36 16.94
CA ALA A 321 21.01 -10.24 17.52
C ALA A 321 22.39 -10.05 16.90
N ARG A 322 22.48 -9.74 15.59
CA ARG A 322 23.75 -9.39 14.93
C ARG A 322 24.34 -8.09 15.52
N GLN A 323 23.53 -7.05 15.64
CA GLN A 323 23.96 -5.76 16.21
C GLN A 323 24.46 -5.88 17.66
N CYS A 324 23.87 -6.76 18.47
CA CYS A 324 24.37 -7.03 19.83
C CYS A 324 25.79 -7.64 19.83
N ARG A 325 26.07 -8.59 18.93
CA ARG A 325 27.41 -9.21 18.80
C ARG A 325 28.45 -8.22 18.25
N GLU A 326 28.05 -7.40 17.28
CA GLU A 326 28.90 -6.36 16.68
C GLU A 326 29.30 -5.29 17.72
N ALA A 327 28.37 -4.86 18.59
CA ALA A 327 28.66 -3.95 19.69
C ALA A 327 29.66 -4.54 20.70
N GLN A 328 29.46 -5.79 21.12
CA GLN A 328 30.36 -6.47 22.07
C GLN A 328 31.80 -6.58 21.55
N LEU A 329 31.99 -6.81 20.24
CA LEU A 329 33.30 -6.83 19.61
C LEU A 329 33.99 -5.45 19.64
N GLY A 330 33.22 -4.37 19.47
CA GLY A 330 33.72 -3.00 19.64
C GLY A 330 34.19 -2.71 21.08
N ASP A 331 33.38 -3.05 22.07
CA ASP A 331 33.71 -2.86 23.49
C ASP A 331 34.91 -3.71 23.93
N ALA A 332 35.02 -4.95 23.42
CA ALA A 332 36.16 -5.83 23.67
C ALA A 332 37.47 -5.20 23.14
N VAL A 333 37.48 -4.70 21.91
CA VAL A 333 38.64 -4.02 21.30
C VAL A 333 38.98 -2.72 22.06
N GLY A 334 37.97 -1.95 22.52
CA GLY A 334 38.18 -0.79 23.37
C GLY A 334 38.84 -1.13 24.72
N SER A 335 38.42 -2.22 25.36
CA SER A 335 38.97 -2.67 26.64
C SER A 335 40.42 -3.16 26.55
N ALA A 336 40.80 -3.78 25.43
CA ALA A 336 42.09 -4.43 25.23
C ALA A 336 43.30 -3.48 25.26
N SER A 337 43.10 -2.17 25.09
CA SER A 337 44.19 -1.18 25.05
C SER A 337 44.69 -0.72 26.43
N SER A 338 44.31 -1.39 27.53
CA SER A 338 44.48 -0.87 28.89
C SER A 338 45.23 -1.76 29.90
N ASN A 339 46.25 -2.53 29.48
CA ASN A 339 47.22 -3.08 30.45
C ASN A 339 48.59 -3.53 29.88
N THR A 340 49.61 -2.65 29.88
CA THR A 340 51.01 -3.06 30.15
C THR A 340 51.87 -1.86 30.59
N PRO A 341 52.53 -1.86 31.77
CA PRO A 341 53.37 -0.75 32.21
C PRO A 341 54.87 -0.98 31.91
N ARG A 342 55.53 -0.08 31.14
CA ARG A 342 57.00 -0.03 31.09
C ARG A 342 57.64 1.33 30.73
N THR A 343 57.70 2.20 31.75
CA THR A 343 58.80 3.16 32.03
C THR A 343 59.42 4.03 30.91
N ALA A 344 59.15 5.34 31.03
CA ALA A 344 60.06 6.49 30.77
C ALA A 344 60.39 6.85 29.29
N THR A 345 60.68 8.12 28.92
CA THR A 345 61.02 9.31 29.73
C THR A 345 60.33 10.63 29.27
N SER A 346 59.85 11.39 30.27
CA SER A 346 59.98 12.87 30.44
C SER A 346 59.26 13.90 29.52
N ARG A 347 58.66 14.91 30.19
CA ARG A 347 58.29 16.29 29.74
C ARG A 347 57.06 16.42 28.82
N ASP A 348 56.16 17.40 29.01
CA ASP A 348 56.01 18.40 30.09
C ASP A 348 54.53 18.83 30.32
N THR A 349 54.34 19.69 31.32
CA THR A 349 53.10 20.14 32.00
C THR A 349 51.82 20.46 31.19
N ALA A 350 50.74 19.75 31.53
CA ALA A 350 49.36 20.21 31.87
C ALA A 350 48.74 21.50 31.26
N ALA A 351 47.56 21.35 30.62
CA ALA A 351 46.28 21.98 31.04
C ALA A 351 45.07 21.53 30.16
N MET A 352 43.89 21.43 30.76
CA MET A 352 42.53 21.18 30.18
C MET A 352 41.48 21.69 31.20
N PRO A 353 40.18 21.89 30.88
CA PRO A 353 39.45 21.65 29.62
C PRO A 353 38.82 22.95 29.04
N ASN A 354 38.08 22.95 27.92
CA ASN A 354 36.63 22.63 27.91
C ASN A 354 36.03 22.40 26.50
N THR A 355 34.84 21.81 26.51
CA THR A 355 33.84 21.61 25.44
C THR A 355 33.79 22.60 24.27
N SER A 356 33.59 22.10 23.04
CA SER A 356 32.32 22.27 22.29
C SER A 356 32.25 21.40 21.02
N ILE A 357 31.03 21.16 20.54
CA ILE A 357 30.70 20.52 19.25
C ILE A 357 30.56 21.62 18.19
N GLU A 358 31.08 21.43 16.97
CA GLU A 358 30.36 21.84 15.76
C GLU A 358 30.84 21.12 14.46
N LEU A 359 30.19 21.47 13.35
CA LEU A 359 30.10 20.71 12.09
C LEU A 359 31.10 21.16 11.01
N CYS A 360 31.31 20.27 10.04
CA CYS A 360 31.73 20.54 8.65
C CYS A 360 33.03 21.32 8.38
N THR A 361 33.87 20.80 7.48
CA THR A 361 34.05 21.39 6.13
C THR A 361 34.97 20.57 5.22
N ASN A 362 34.69 20.67 3.91
CA ASN A 362 35.62 20.70 2.76
C ASN A 362 36.73 19.64 2.61
N ASN A 363 36.81 19.06 1.40
CA ASN A 363 37.75 19.64 0.45
C ASN A 363 37.22 19.60 -1.01
N SER A 364 37.71 20.52 -1.84
CA SER A 364 37.35 20.70 -3.26
C SER A 364 38.62 20.75 -4.13
N LEU A 365 38.46 20.73 -5.46
CA LEU A 365 39.28 21.32 -6.55
C LEU A 365 38.89 20.58 -7.86
N ASN A 366 38.27 21.21 -8.88
CA ASN A 366 38.85 22.10 -9.92
C ASN A 366 39.89 21.38 -10.81
N LEU A 367 39.83 21.35 -12.15
CA LEU A 367 38.97 21.96 -13.21
C LEU A 367 38.97 20.98 -14.45
N ALA A 368 38.49 21.22 -15.68
CA ALA A 368 38.26 22.44 -16.49
C ALA A 368 37.15 22.28 -17.57
N GLU A 369 37.41 22.71 -18.82
CA GLU A 369 36.46 22.94 -19.93
C GLU A 369 36.46 21.86 -21.04
N GLY A 370 35.32 21.70 -21.74
CA GLY A 370 35.32 21.64 -23.22
C GLY A 370 34.75 20.39 -23.94
N GLY A 371 33.74 20.59 -24.80
CA GLY A 371 33.42 19.70 -25.93
C GLY A 371 32.00 19.09 -25.96
N TYR A 372 31.37 19.09 -27.14
CA TYR A 372 30.08 18.44 -27.42
C TYR A 372 30.29 17.31 -28.44
N ARG A 373 29.91 16.07 -28.11
CA ARG A 373 29.74 14.98 -29.09
C ARG A 373 28.93 13.82 -28.52
N GLU A 374 28.12 13.20 -29.37
CA GLU A 374 27.49 11.91 -29.09
C GLU A 374 28.49 10.75 -29.25
N SER A 375 28.50 9.81 -28.31
CA SER A 375 28.93 8.43 -28.53
C SER A 375 28.40 7.52 -27.42
N SER A 376 27.90 6.35 -27.80
CA SER A 376 27.55 5.26 -26.89
C SER A 376 28.76 4.71 -26.14
N SER A 377 28.62 4.44 -24.84
CA SER A 377 29.49 3.54 -24.09
C SER A 377 28.65 2.81 -23.04
N GLU A 378 28.63 1.47 -23.05
CA GLU A 378 28.00 0.72 -21.96
C GLU A 378 28.68 1.05 -20.62
N ASN A 379 27.89 1.12 -19.55
CA ASN A 379 28.41 1.33 -18.20
C ASN A 379 28.37 0.00 -17.42
N PRO A 380 29.52 -0.69 -17.24
CA PRO A 380 29.58 -1.98 -16.55
C PRO A 380 29.41 -1.89 -15.03
N GLU A 381 29.16 -0.71 -14.47
CA GLU A 381 28.65 -0.53 -13.10
C GLU A 381 27.11 -0.51 -13.08
N LEU A 382 26.46 0.12 -14.06
CA LEU A 382 24.99 0.08 -14.21
C LEU A 382 24.49 -1.33 -14.56
N GLU A 383 25.20 -2.08 -15.41
CA GLU A 383 24.86 -3.48 -15.66
C GLU A 383 24.97 -4.34 -14.38
N LYS A 384 25.92 -4.03 -13.49
CA LYS A 384 26.05 -4.72 -12.19
C LYS A 384 24.98 -4.30 -11.19
N GLU A 385 24.58 -3.03 -11.15
CA GLU A 385 23.43 -2.60 -10.36
C GLU A 385 22.14 -3.27 -10.84
N LEU A 386 21.93 -3.36 -12.16
CA LEU A 386 20.76 -4.04 -12.73
C LEU A 386 20.77 -5.55 -12.50
N ASP A 387 21.92 -6.23 -12.61
CA ASP A 387 22.05 -7.66 -12.25
C ASP A 387 21.85 -7.90 -10.74
N LEU A 388 22.31 -6.97 -9.88
CA LEU A 388 22.03 -7.02 -8.44
C LEU A 388 20.53 -6.84 -8.14
N ILE A 389 19.88 -5.84 -8.73
CA ILE A 389 18.44 -5.59 -8.58
C ILE A 389 17.63 -6.78 -9.07
N TRP A 390 17.97 -7.34 -10.24
CA TRP A 390 17.34 -8.55 -10.78
C TRP A 390 17.49 -9.75 -9.83
N ARG A 391 18.67 -9.92 -9.22
CA ARG A 391 18.97 -11.02 -8.29
C ARG A 391 18.39 -10.82 -6.88
N GLU A 392 18.06 -9.60 -6.46
CA GLU A 392 17.19 -9.36 -5.29
C GLU A 392 15.72 -9.64 -5.63
N MET A 393 15.23 -9.20 -6.80
CA MET A 393 13.84 -9.41 -7.22
C MET A 393 13.46 -10.89 -7.44
N CYS A 394 14.40 -11.75 -7.83
CA CYS A 394 14.16 -13.18 -8.07
C CYS A 394 14.39 -14.11 -6.85
N GLN A 395 14.54 -13.59 -5.62
CA GLN A 395 14.79 -14.43 -4.43
C GLN A 395 13.56 -14.73 -3.55
N ASP A 396 12.43 -14.04 -3.74
CA ASP A 396 11.15 -14.41 -3.11
C ASP A 396 10.27 -15.19 -4.11
N ASP A 397 9.75 -16.34 -3.64
CA ASP A 397 8.84 -17.30 -4.30
C ASP A 397 9.35 -18.10 -5.54
N GLY A 398 9.87 -19.32 -5.28
CA GLY A 398 9.24 -20.49 -5.94
C GLY A 398 10.01 -21.45 -6.86
N HIS A 399 11.34 -21.62 -6.75
CA HIS A 399 12.03 -22.69 -7.49
C HIS A 399 11.64 -24.11 -7.02
N ALA A 400 10.65 -24.71 -7.69
CA ALA A 400 10.24 -26.11 -7.51
C ALA A 400 9.65 -26.75 -8.79
N LEU A 401 9.98 -26.21 -9.97
CA LEU A 401 9.63 -26.72 -11.30
C LEU A 401 10.46 -25.92 -12.33
N TRP A 402 11.50 -26.52 -12.93
CA TRP A 402 12.10 -26.16 -14.24
C TRP A 402 13.35 -26.98 -14.63
N ASP A 403 13.89 -27.85 -13.76
CA ASP A 403 15.07 -28.71 -14.02
C ASP A 403 14.85 -29.82 -15.09
N GLN A 404 13.99 -29.62 -16.09
CA GLN A 404 13.70 -30.56 -17.19
C GLN A 404 13.45 -29.86 -18.54
N VAL A 405 14.39 -29.01 -18.99
CA VAL A 405 14.64 -28.81 -20.43
C VAL A 405 16.15 -28.84 -20.65
N ASP A 406 16.63 -29.87 -21.35
CA ASP A 406 18.05 -30.23 -21.39
C ASP A 406 18.79 -29.65 -22.60
N GLU A 407 19.83 -28.86 -22.30
CA GLU A 407 21.08 -28.56 -23.03
C GLU A 407 21.21 -28.93 -24.53
N THR A 408 20.23 -28.55 -25.37
CA THR A 408 20.28 -28.83 -26.83
C THR A 408 19.85 -27.65 -27.70
N LEU A 409 20.76 -26.68 -27.90
CA LEU A 409 21.10 -26.01 -29.18
C LEU A 409 21.94 -24.73 -28.95
N HIS A 410 23.25 -24.83 -29.12
CA HIS A 410 24.07 -23.64 -29.42
C HIS A 410 23.78 -23.17 -30.85
N GLY A 411 23.28 -21.94 -31.02
CA GLY A 411 23.03 -21.36 -32.33
C GLY A 411 22.77 -19.86 -32.26
N GLU A 412 23.71 -19.06 -32.76
CA GLU A 412 23.58 -17.61 -32.89
C GLU A 412 22.67 -17.26 -34.09
N VAL A 413 21.62 -16.45 -33.88
CA VAL A 413 21.02 -15.58 -34.92
C VAL A 413 20.28 -14.41 -34.24
N PRO A 414 20.15 -13.23 -34.89
CA PRO A 414 19.96 -11.96 -34.18
C PRO A 414 18.58 -11.31 -34.36
N TRP A 415 18.33 -10.28 -33.55
CA TRP A 415 17.14 -9.43 -33.60
C TRP A 415 17.02 -8.63 -34.91
N ASN A 416 16.07 -8.96 -35.79
CA ASN A 416 15.42 -7.96 -36.65
C ASN A 416 14.08 -8.42 -37.30
N LEU A 417 13.30 -7.43 -37.75
CA LEU A 417 12.20 -7.46 -38.73
C LEU A 417 10.87 -8.16 -38.40
N SER A 418 9.91 -7.33 -37.98
CA SER A 418 8.56 -7.12 -38.59
C SER A 418 7.68 -8.30 -39.05
N LEU A 419 6.49 -8.37 -38.44
CA LEU A 419 5.15 -8.57 -39.02
C LEU A 419 4.84 -9.72 -40.03
N SER A 420 3.66 -10.29 -39.80
CA SER A 420 2.90 -11.26 -40.63
C SER A 420 3.40 -12.72 -40.59
N GLY A 421 2.45 -13.64 -40.38
CA GLY A 421 2.70 -15.08 -40.25
C GLY A 421 1.55 -15.80 -39.55
N VAL A 422 0.59 -16.32 -40.31
CA VAL A 422 -0.45 -17.22 -39.80
C VAL A 422 0.13 -18.63 -39.72
N TYR A 423 -0.07 -19.34 -38.60
CA TYR A 423 0.02 -20.80 -38.56
C TYR A 423 -1.15 -21.41 -37.79
N GLN A 424 -1.63 -22.55 -38.29
CA GLN A 424 -2.71 -23.33 -37.71
C GLN A 424 -2.19 -24.50 -36.86
N VAL A 425 -3.04 -24.89 -35.92
CA VAL A 425 -3.23 -26.22 -35.33
C VAL A 425 -2.48 -27.38 -35.99
N ASN A 426 -1.86 -28.22 -35.17
CA ASN A 426 -1.96 -29.68 -35.29
C ASN A 426 -2.14 -30.29 -33.89
N ASP A 427 -2.91 -31.37 -33.81
CA ASP A 427 -3.12 -32.17 -32.59
C ASP A 427 -1.85 -32.96 -32.19
N VAL A 428 -1.82 -33.48 -30.96
CA VAL A 428 -1.47 -34.90 -30.66
C VAL A 428 -1.97 -35.27 -29.25
N ASP A 429 -2.73 -36.36 -29.21
CA ASP A 429 -3.01 -37.35 -28.16
C ASP A 429 -3.40 -36.96 -26.71
N VAL A 430 -4.67 -37.30 -26.45
CA VAL A 430 -5.24 -37.81 -25.21
C VAL A 430 -4.32 -38.85 -24.53
N ILE A 431 -4.17 -38.75 -23.21
CA ILE A 431 -3.99 -39.90 -22.31
C ILE A 431 -5.06 -39.84 -21.23
N ASP A 432 -5.60 -40.99 -20.86
CA ASP A 432 -6.88 -41.16 -20.17
C ASP A 432 -6.71 -41.70 -18.73
N SER A 433 -7.77 -41.54 -17.93
CA SER A 433 -8.15 -42.35 -16.76
C SER A 433 -7.28 -42.38 -15.48
N GLU A 434 -8.01 -42.34 -14.36
CA GLU A 434 -7.77 -43.03 -13.07
C GLU A 434 -6.42 -42.92 -12.35
N TRP A 435 -6.46 -42.45 -11.09
CA TRP A 435 -6.17 -43.29 -9.93
C TRP A 435 -7.00 -42.86 -8.71
N ILE A 436 -7.45 -43.84 -7.92
CA ILE A 436 -8.25 -43.68 -6.70
C ILE A 436 -7.45 -44.19 -5.50
N ILE A 437 -7.53 -43.48 -4.36
CA ILE A 437 -7.68 -43.99 -2.98
C ILE A 437 -8.04 -42.82 -2.04
#